data_AF-A0AAD9FKH1-F1
#
_entry.id   AF-A0AAD9FKH1-F1
#
_cell.length_a   1.000
_cell.length_b   1.000
_cell.length_c   1.000
_cell.angle_alpha   90.00
_cell.angle_beta   90.00
_cell.angle_gamma   90.00
#
_symmetry.space_group_name_H-M   'P 1'
#
loop_
_entity.id
_entity.type
_entity.pdbx_description
1 polymer ?
#
loop_
_entity_poly.entity_id
_entity_poly.type
_entity_poly.pdbx_seq_one_letter_code
_entity_poly.pdbx_strand_id
1 'polypeptide(L)'
;MPPKKPAQPAANKKTQEKKKEKIIEDKTFGLKNKKGGKQQKFIKNVEHQVKSGGPPRTKADGKKTDKKKELDELNDLFKPVIAAQKVAAGVDPKSVLCAFFKQGQCTKGDKCKFSHDLTMERKCEKRSLYVDKRDDELEKDTMDGWDEKKLEEVVAHKHGESEKKKVKTNIRAALGANVTRITLETFLAWKKRKRQEKIEKAREQMEKKKADFKAGKSLTVSGREVFEFRPDLVDEDDDEADDTRYINEDDDEDENDMEE
;
A
#
# COMPACT_ATOMS: atom_id res chain seq x y z
N MET A 1 62.35 -32.02 19.85
CA MET A 1 61.78 -31.03 18.89
C MET A 1 62.02 -31.50 17.46
N PRO A 2 60.99 -31.97 16.74
CA PRO A 2 61.09 -32.23 15.30
C PRO A 2 60.69 -30.97 14.49
N PRO A 3 61.43 -30.60 13.42
CA PRO A 3 61.23 -29.35 12.71
C PRO A 3 60.01 -29.38 11.78
N LYS A 4 59.27 -28.27 11.79
CA LYS A 4 58.08 -27.96 10.99
C LYS A 4 58.45 -27.93 9.50
N LYS A 5 57.80 -28.76 8.66
CA LYS A 5 57.95 -28.71 7.20
C LYS A 5 57.32 -27.41 6.64
N PRO A 6 57.96 -26.70 5.69
CA PRO A 6 57.42 -25.47 5.11
C PRO A 6 56.27 -25.75 4.13
N ALA A 7 55.24 -24.92 4.23
CA ALA A 7 54.10 -24.90 3.31
C ALA A 7 54.53 -24.43 1.92
N GLN A 8 54.10 -25.14 0.88
CA GLN A 8 54.34 -24.81 -0.53
C GLN A 8 53.49 -23.59 -0.96
N PRO A 9 54.01 -22.71 -1.84
CA PRO A 9 53.29 -21.52 -2.30
C PRO A 9 52.17 -21.88 -3.29
N ALA A 10 51.03 -21.20 -3.16
CA ALA A 10 49.85 -21.37 -4.00
C ALA A 10 50.17 -21.13 -5.49
N ALA A 11 50.04 -22.17 -6.31
CA ALA A 11 50.29 -22.09 -7.75
C ALA A 11 49.28 -21.14 -8.44
N ASN A 12 49.82 -20.15 -9.16
CA ASN A 12 49.13 -19.08 -9.87
C ASN A 12 47.97 -19.59 -10.77
N LYS A 13 46.80 -18.95 -10.70
CA LYS A 13 45.53 -19.37 -11.36
C LYS A 13 45.68 -19.68 -12.86
N LYS A 14 46.46 -18.86 -13.56
CA LYS A 14 46.78 -19.01 -15.00
C LYS A 14 47.57 -20.28 -15.32
N THR A 15 48.35 -20.79 -14.37
CA THR A 15 49.11 -22.04 -14.50
C THR A 15 48.22 -23.26 -14.29
N GLN A 16 47.21 -23.16 -13.43
CA GLN A 16 46.23 -24.23 -13.23
C GLN A 16 45.26 -24.36 -14.42
N GLU A 17 44.85 -23.24 -15.01
CA GLU A 17 44.00 -23.21 -16.22
C GLU A 17 44.71 -23.86 -17.41
N LYS A 18 45.99 -23.51 -17.65
CA LYS A 18 46.81 -24.17 -18.70
C LYS A 18 47.00 -25.67 -18.46
N LYS A 19 47.10 -26.12 -17.19
CA LYS A 19 47.18 -27.56 -16.87
C LYS A 19 45.85 -28.26 -17.17
N LYS A 20 44.70 -27.62 -16.87
CA LYS A 20 43.38 -28.15 -17.19
C LYS A 20 43.14 -28.22 -18.71
N GLU A 21 43.57 -27.22 -19.47
CA GLU A 21 43.51 -27.22 -20.93
C GLU A 21 44.36 -28.37 -21.52
N LYS A 22 45.58 -28.59 -21.02
CA LYS A 22 46.41 -29.75 -21.43
C LYS A 22 45.74 -31.10 -21.12
N ILE A 23 45.09 -31.23 -19.96
CA ILE A 23 44.36 -32.46 -19.59
C ILE A 23 43.13 -32.68 -20.50
N ILE A 24 42.45 -31.61 -20.90
CA ILE A 24 41.35 -31.68 -21.87
C ILE A 24 41.89 -32.11 -23.24
N GLU A 25 42.96 -31.48 -23.71
CA GLU A 25 43.57 -31.81 -25.00
C GLU A 25 44.07 -33.25 -25.07
N ASP A 26 44.57 -33.81 -23.96
CA ASP A 26 45.05 -35.18 -23.84
C ASP A 26 43.90 -36.20 -23.74
N LYS A 27 42.88 -35.94 -22.91
CA LYS A 27 41.71 -36.82 -22.78
C LYS A 27 40.76 -36.77 -23.98
N THR A 28 40.81 -35.70 -24.77
CA THR A 28 40.03 -35.54 -26.00
C THR A 28 40.88 -35.76 -27.26
N PHE A 29 42.14 -36.16 -27.09
CA PHE A 29 43.08 -36.45 -28.18
C PHE A 29 42.55 -37.60 -29.05
N GLY A 30 42.63 -37.44 -30.37
CA GLY A 30 42.10 -38.42 -31.35
C GLY A 30 40.58 -38.45 -31.53
N LEU A 31 39.79 -37.98 -30.56
CA LEU A 31 38.32 -37.90 -30.67
C LEU A 31 37.84 -36.60 -31.33
N LYS A 32 38.62 -35.52 -31.23
CA LYS A 32 38.31 -34.20 -31.79
C LYS A 32 38.10 -34.16 -33.32
N ASN A 33 38.69 -35.10 -34.07
CA ASN A 33 38.56 -35.17 -35.53
C ASN A 33 37.36 -36.01 -36.02
N LYS A 34 36.63 -36.65 -35.09
CA LYS A 34 35.51 -37.54 -35.40
C LYS A 34 34.20 -36.80 -35.14
N LYS A 35 33.51 -36.35 -36.20
CA LYS A 35 32.28 -35.53 -36.14
C LYS A 35 31.02 -36.28 -35.66
N GLY A 36 31.17 -37.45 -35.02
CA GLY A 36 30.04 -38.24 -34.54
C GLY A 36 29.37 -37.60 -33.31
N GLY A 37 28.04 -37.53 -33.30
CA GLY A 37 27.28 -36.88 -32.22
C GLY A 37 27.49 -37.50 -30.83
N LYS A 38 27.79 -38.81 -30.75
CA LYS A 38 28.14 -39.48 -29.48
C LYS A 38 29.52 -39.04 -28.97
N GLN A 39 30.49 -38.87 -29.87
CA GLN A 39 31.84 -38.40 -29.54
C GLN A 39 31.81 -36.93 -29.12
N GLN A 40 31.01 -36.09 -29.76
CA GLN A 40 30.83 -34.68 -29.38
C GLN A 40 30.23 -34.54 -27.97
N LYS A 41 29.23 -35.37 -27.62
CA LYS A 41 28.67 -35.40 -26.25
C LYS A 41 29.70 -35.86 -25.22
N PHE A 42 30.56 -36.83 -25.56
CA PHE A 42 31.63 -37.28 -24.68
C PHE A 42 32.70 -36.20 -24.46
N ILE A 43 33.14 -35.51 -25.52
CA ILE A 43 34.08 -34.38 -25.43
C ILE A 43 33.50 -33.30 -24.51
N LYS A 44 32.22 -32.94 -24.69
CA LYS A 44 31.54 -31.96 -23.84
C LYS A 44 31.46 -32.38 -22.37
N ASN A 45 31.24 -33.67 -22.09
CA ASN A 45 31.19 -34.19 -20.72
C ASN A 45 32.57 -34.20 -20.05
N VAL A 46 33.62 -34.59 -20.79
CA VAL A 46 35.01 -34.60 -20.30
C VAL A 46 35.52 -33.18 -20.04
N GLU A 47 35.23 -32.24 -20.95
CA GLU A 47 35.52 -30.81 -20.74
C GLU A 47 34.84 -30.27 -19.49
N HIS A 48 33.55 -30.60 -19.32
CA HIS A 48 32.78 -30.18 -18.16
C HIS A 48 33.38 -30.77 -16.87
N GLN A 49 33.72 -32.06 -16.84
CA GLN A 49 34.29 -32.72 -15.67
C GLN A 49 35.65 -32.13 -15.25
N VAL A 50 36.54 -31.81 -16.21
CA VAL A 50 37.87 -31.26 -15.93
C VAL A 50 37.81 -29.75 -15.56
N LYS A 51 36.89 -28.99 -16.16
CA LYS A 51 36.69 -27.57 -15.81
C LYS A 51 36.00 -27.38 -14.45
N SER A 52 35.00 -28.21 -14.15
CA SER A 52 34.20 -28.15 -12.91
C SER A 52 34.84 -28.82 -11.70
N GLY A 53 35.84 -29.70 -11.89
CA GLY A 53 36.54 -30.40 -10.81
C GLY A 53 37.50 -29.53 -9.96
N GLY A 54 37.18 -28.26 -9.73
CA GLY A 54 37.81 -27.47 -8.65
C GLY A 54 37.10 -27.76 -7.31
N PRO A 55 37.76 -27.56 -6.15
CA PRO A 55 37.10 -27.76 -4.86
C PRO A 55 35.81 -26.91 -4.82
N PRO A 56 34.72 -27.42 -4.22
CA PRO A 56 33.50 -26.65 -4.08
C PRO A 56 33.86 -25.33 -3.43
N ARG A 57 33.53 -24.22 -4.10
CA ARG A 57 33.68 -22.90 -3.50
C ARG A 57 32.88 -22.93 -2.20
N THR A 58 33.57 -22.68 -1.09
CA THR A 58 32.95 -22.45 0.20
C THR A 58 31.83 -21.41 0.03
N LYS A 59 30.69 -21.66 0.66
CA LYS A 59 29.43 -20.92 0.48
C LYS A 59 29.47 -19.48 1.06
N ALA A 60 30.49 -18.69 0.73
CA ALA A 60 30.59 -17.30 1.13
C ALA A 60 30.35 -16.31 -0.03
N ASP A 61 30.70 -16.68 -1.28
CA ASP A 61 30.52 -15.79 -2.44
C ASP A 61 29.24 -16.05 -3.25
N GLY A 62 28.68 -17.27 -3.19
CA GLY A 62 27.46 -17.62 -3.93
C GLY A 62 26.18 -17.01 -3.32
N LYS A 63 26.15 -16.85 -1.98
CA LYS A 63 24.97 -16.33 -1.28
C LYS A 63 24.66 -14.87 -1.64
N LYS A 64 25.66 -14.05 -1.99
CA LYS A 64 25.44 -12.66 -2.46
C LYS A 64 24.97 -12.61 -3.91
N THR A 65 25.42 -13.53 -4.77
CA THR A 65 24.99 -13.58 -6.17
C THR A 65 23.61 -14.20 -6.33
N ASP A 66 23.28 -15.22 -5.53
CA ASP A 66 21.97 -15.86 -5.54
C ASP A 66 20.93 -14.93 -4.88
N LYS A 67 21.27 -14.28 -3.76
CA LYS A 67 20.37 -13.31 -3.12
C LYS A 67 20.16 -12.05 -3.97
N LYS A 68 21.13 -11.65 -4.79
CA LYS A 68 20.96 -10.56 -5.76
C LYS A 68 20.03 -10.97 -6.91
N LYS A 69 20.18 -12.19 -7.45
CA LYS A 69 19.29 -12.70 -8.50
C LYS A 69 17.87 -12.91 -7.98
N GLU A 70 17.71 -13.45 -6.78
CA GLU A 70 16.42 -13.60 -6.11
C GLU A 70 15.77 -12.23 -5.87
N LEU A 71 16.53 -11.23 -5.40
CA LEU A 71 16.03 -9.87 -5.26
C LEU A 71 15.62 -9.27 -6.62
N ASP A 72 16.41 -9.48 -7.67
CA ASP A 72 16.10 -9.00 -9.02
C ASP A 72 14.85 -9.72 -9.60
N GLU A 73 14.69 -11.03 -9.36
CA GLU A 73 13.51 -11.82 -9.76
C GLU A 73 12.25 -11.43 -8.98
N LEU A 74 12.35 -11.19 -7.67
CA LEU A 74 11.23 -10.63 -6.89
C LEU A 74 10.89 -9.23 -7.38
N ASN A 75 11.89 -8.39 -7.67
CA ASN A 75 11.66 -7.04 -8.16
C ASN A 75 11.00 -7.04 -9.55
N ASP A 76 11.32 -8.01 -10.40
CA ASP A 76 10.65 -8.20 -11.69
C ASP A 76 9.22 -8.73 -11.54
N LEU A 77 8.95 -9.58 -10.54
CA LEU A 77 7.62 -10.09 -10.25
C LEU A 77 6.70 -9.02 -9.63
N PHE A 78 7.26 -8.15 -8.77
CA PHE A 78 6.52 -7.08 -8.09
C PHE A 78 6.53 -5.75 -8.83
N LYS A 79 7.15 -5.65 -10.02
CA LYS A 79 7.12 -4.42 -10.82
C LYS A 79 5.67 -4.14 -11.26
N PRO A 80 5.02 -3.08 -10.75
CA PRO A 80 3.74 -2.68 -11.29
C PRO A 80 3.95 -2.26 -12.74
N VAL A 81 3.06 -2.69 -13.63
CA VAL A 81 3.07 -2.30 -15.06
C VAL A 81 2.78 -0.81 -15.14
N ILE A 82 3.81 0.02 -15.00
CA ILE A 82 3.71 1.46 -15.20
C ILE A 82 4.01 1.73 -16.66
N ALA A 83 2.95 1.97 -17.43
CA ALA A 83 3.08 2.58 -18.73
C ALA A 83 3.85 3.92 -18.56
N ALA A 84 4.88 4.13 -19.38
CA ALA A 84 5.74 5.31 -19.31
C ALA A 84 4.90 6.58 -19.17
N GLN A 85 5.16 7.35 -18.10
CA GLN A 85 4.39 8.53 -17.74
C GLN A 85 4.45 9.57 -18.88
N LYS A 86 3.36 9.69 -19.62
CA LYS A 86 3.19 10.68 -20.69
C LYS A 86 2.74 11.98 -20.05
N VAL A 87 3.59 13.00 -20.12
CA VAL A 87 3.27 14.35 -19.66
C VAL A 87 2.54 15.08 -20.79
N ALA A 88 1.52 15.86 -20.45
CA ALA A 88 0.79 16.69 -21.41
C ALA A 88 1.72 17.74 -22.04
N ALA A 89 1.47 18.09 -23.31
CA ALA A 89 2.25 19.09 -24.02
C ALA A 89 2.10 20.46 -23.33
N GLY A 90 3.18 20.97 -22.74
CA GLY A 90 3.22 22.27 -22.06
C GLY A 90 3.67 22.24 -20.59
N VAL A 91 3.75 21.06 -19.96
CA VAL A 91 4.27 20.91 -18.58
C VAL A 91 5.74 20.51 -18.65
N ASP A 92 6.60 21.25 -17.94
CA ASP A 92 8.03 20.94 -17.87
C ASP A 92 8.24 19.53 -17.28
N PRO A 93 8.89 18.60 -17.99
CA PRO A 93 9.12 17.26 -17.49
C PRO A 93 9.81 17.20 -16.12
N LYS A 94 10.64 18.20 -15.80
CA LYS A 94 11.36 18.26 -14.50
C LYS A 94 10.50 18.81 -13.36
N SER A 95 9.28 19.28 -13.62
CA SER A 95 8.29 19.62 -12.59
C SER A 95 7.42 18.42 -12.20
N VAL A 96 7.55 17.29 -12.90
CA VAL A 96 6.79 16.06 -12.63
C VAL A 96 7.71 15.06 -11.95
N LEU A 97 7.27 14.46 -10.84
CA LEU A 97 8.05 13.44 -10.14
C LEU A 97 8.23 12.18 -10.98
N CYS A 98 9.44 11.63 -10.94
CA CYS A 98 9.77 10.40 -11.66
C CYS A 98 9.10 9.20 -10.98
N ALA A 99 8.18 8.53 -11.66
CA ALA A 99 7.55 7.29 -11.17
C ALA A 99 8.58 6.22 -10.77
N PHE A 100 9.66 6.07 -11.56
CA PHE A 100 10.72 5.11 -11.27
C PHE A 100 11.57 5.51 -10.06
N PHE A 101 11.72 6.82 -9.79
CA PHE A 101 12.47 7.29 -8.63
C PHE A 101 11.68 7.11 -7.35
N LYS A 102 10.36 7.36 -7.41
CA LYS A 102 9.44 7.07 -6.32
C LYS A 102 9.47 5.58 -5.92
N GLN A 103 9.76 4.69 -6.87
CA GLN A 103 9.91 3.25 -6.66
C GLN A 103 11.34 2.79 -6.36
N GLY A 104 12.32 3.70 -6.30
CA GLY A 104 13.72 3.34 -6.07
C GLY A 104 14.40 2.60 -7.23
N GLN A 105 13.76 2.52 -8.40
CA GLN A 105 14.25 1.80 -9.59
C GLN A 105 14.84 2.75 -10.67
N CYS A 106 14.88 4.07 -10.42
CA CYS A 106 15.41 5.02 -11.40
C CYS A 106 16.94 4.96 -11.48
N THR A 107 17.45 4.49 -12.61
CA THR A 107 18.90 4.44 -12.90
C THR A 107 19.46 5.76 -13.44
N LYS A 108 18.61 6.78 -13.67
CA LYS A 108 19.00 8.03 -14.35
C LYS A 108 19.51 9.12 -13.41
N GLY A 109 19.31 8.98 -12.09
CA GLY A 109 19.75 9.97 -11.10
C GLY A 109 19.32 11.40 -11.43
N ASP A 110 20.18 12.38 -11.18
CA ASP A 110 19.89 13.81 -11.38
C ASP A 110 19.68 14.22 -12.84
N LYS A 111 20.13 13.38 -13.77
CA LYS A 111 19.96 13.54 -15.22
C LYS A 111 18.61 12.99 -15.70
N CYS A 112 17.76 12.51 -14.80
CA CYS A 112 16.43 12.06 -15.17
C CYS A 112 15.61 13.21 -15.79
N LYS A 113 14.79 12.85 -16.79
CA LYS A 113 13.83 13.75 -17.44
C LYS A 113 12.78 14.26 -16.45
N PHE A 114 12.55 13.52 -15.37
CA PHE A 114 11.57 13.78 -14.33
C PHE A 114 12.25 14.17 -13.02
N SER A 115 11.56 14.92 -12.16
CA SER A 115 12.07 15.35 -10.86
C SER A 115 12.35 14.17 -9.93
N HIS A 116 13.45 14.26 -9.18
CA HIS A 116 13.81 13.38 -8.07
C HIS A 116 13.62 14.06 -6.71
N ASP A 117 12.92 15.20 -6.65
CA ASP A 117 12.64 15.88 -5.39
C ASP A 117 11.33 15.38 -4.77
N LEU A 118 11.42 14.49 -3.77
CA LEU A 118 10.26 13.96 -3.02
C LEU A 118 9.42 15.06 -2.37
N THR A 119 9.97 16.27 -2.18
CA THR A 119 9.25 17.42 -1.64
C THR A 119 8.12 17.87 -2.57
N MET A 120 8.23 17.60 -3.88
CA MET A 120 7.22 17.92 -4.88
C MET A 120 5.91 17.13 -4.69
N GLU A 121 5.96 15.90 -4.13
CA GLU A 121 4.76 15.09 -3.86
C GLU A 121 4.03 15.54 -2.60
N ARG A 122 4.81 16.05 -1.63
CA ARG A 122 4.30 16.51 -0.33
C ARG A 122 3.53 17.83 -0.42
N LYS A 123 3.51 18.49 -1.58
CA LYS A 123 2.71 19.70 -1.86
C LYS A 123 1.24 19.38 -2.22
N CYS A 124 0.86 18.11 -2.22
CA CYS A 124 -0.54 17.72 -2.07
C CYS A 124 -1.00 18.13 -0.66
N GLU A 125 -2.02 18.99 -0.58
CA GLU A 125 -2.61 19.46 0.68
C GLU A 125 -2.89 18.24 1.58
N LYS A 126 -2.25 18.19 2.77
CA LYS A 126 -2.44 17.09 3.70
C LYS A 126 -3.91 17.07 4.09
N ARG A 127 -4.67 16.16 3.49
CA ARG A 127 -6.05 15.96 3.86
C ARG A 127 -6.07 15.55 5.33
N SER A 128 -6.60 16.43 6.17
CA SER A 128 -6.71 16.19 7.60
C SER A 128 -7.55 14.94 7.82
N LEU A 129 -7.00 13.98 8.56
CA LEU A 129 -7.70 12.76 8.95
C LEU A 129 -8.94 13.08 9.81
N TYR A 130 -8.97 14.26 10.42
CA TYR A 130 -10.09 14.75 11.23
C TYR A 130 -11.19 15.45 10.41
N VAL A 131 -10.90 15.91 9.18
CA VAL A 131 -11.89 16.58 8.33
C VAL A 131 -12.41 15.59 7.27
N ASP A 132 -13.60 15.05 7.51
CA ASP A 132 -14.30 14.25 6.52
C ASP A 132 -14.86 15.18 5.42
N LYS A 133 -14.60 14.86 4.14
CA LYS A 133 -15.16 15.69 3.05
C LYS A 133 -16.68 15.53 2.94
N ARG A 134 -17.24 14.46 3.52
CA ARG A 134 -18.68 14.24 3.54
C ARG A 134 -19.39 15.26 4.44
N ASP A 135 -18.76 15.70 5.51
CA ASP A 135 -19.31 16.71 6.41
C ASP A 135 -19.29 18.09 5.76
N ASP A 136 -18.18 18.44 5.09
CA ASP A 136 -18.10 19.65 4.25
C ASP A 136 -19.20 19.69 3.18
N GLU A 137 -19.52 18.55 2.58
CA GLU A 137 -20.56 18.43 1.55
C GLU A 137 -21.97 18.54 2.16
N LEU A 138 -22.18 17.98 3.36
CA LEU A 138 -23.44 18.09 4.11
C LEU A 138 -23.71 19.51 4.60
N GLU A 139 -22.68 20.22 5.06
CA GLU A 139 -22.78 21.62 5.48
C GLU A 139 -22.99 22.57 4.30
N LYS A 140 -22.41 22.26 3.14
CA LYS A 140 -22.61 23.02 1.89
C LYS A 140 -23.95 22.70 1.21
N ASP A 141 -24.54 21.53 1.43
CA ASP A 141 -25.89 21.15 0.94
C ASP A 141 -27.02 21.77 1.78
N THR A 142 -26.86 23.05 2.12
CA THR A 142 -27.95 23.85 2.67
C THR A 142 -29.00 24.09 1.59
N MET A 143 -30.28 23.89 1.94
CA MET A 143 -31.47 24.13 1.09
C MET A 143 -31.50 25.51 0.39
N ASP A 144 -30.64 26.44 0.81
CA ASP A 144 -30.51 27.78 0.26
C ASP A 144 -29.72 27.79 -1.08
N GLY A 145 -28.96 26.75 -1.40
CA GLY A 145 -28.24 26.57 -2.67
C GLY A 145 -28.85 25.54 -3.62
N TRP A 146 -30.11 25.15 -3.42
CA TRP A 146 -30.78 24.17 -4.27
C TRP A 146 -31.42 24.85 -5.48
N ASP A 147 -30.97 24.49 -6.69
CA ASP A 147 -31.61 24.90 -7.94
C ASP A 147 -32.95 24.18 -8.13
N GLU A 148 -33.85 24.80 -8.92
CA GLU A 148 -35.22 24.30 -9.25
C GLU A 148 -35.22 22.82 -9.64
N LYS A 149 -34.22 22.38 -10.43
CA LYS A 149 -34.08 21.00 -10.89
C LYS A 149 -33.81 20.01 -9.74
N LYS A 150 -32.97 20.39 -8.76
CA LYS A 150 -32.67 19.56 -7.59
C LYS A 150 -33.88 19.50 -6.65
N LEU A 151 -34.66 20.59 -6.58
CA LEU A 151 -35.91 20.63 -5.84
C LEU A 151 -36.96 19.70 -6.46
N GLU A 152 -37.16 19.77 -7.78
CA GLU A 152 -38.07 18.89 -8.52
C GLU A 152 -37.70 17.41 -8.36
N GLU A 153 -36.40 17.08 -8.39
CA GLU A 153 -35.91 15.73 -8.19
C GLU A 153 -36.22 15.20 -6.78
N VAL A 154 -35.98 16.01 -5.73
CA VAL A 154 -36.27 15.62 -4.34
C VAL A 154 -37.78 15.52 -4.10
N VAL A 155 -38.59 16.41 -4.70
CA VAL A 155 -40.05 16.34 -4.65
C VAL A 155 -40.55 15.08 -5.35
N ALA A 156 -40.01 14.76 -6.54
CA ALA A 156 -40.34 13.52 -7.25
C ALA A 156 -39.92 12.29 -6.44
N HIS A 157 -38.79 12.32 -5.74
CA HIS A 157 -38.35 11.21 -4.90
C HIS A 157 -39.20 11.05 -3.63
N LYS A 158 -39.67 12.14 -3.01
CA LYS A 158 -40.50 12.07 -1.78
C LYS A 158 -41.99 11.86 -2.04
N HIS A 159 -42.51 12.36 -3.15
CA HIS A 159 -43.94 12.37 -3.46
C HIS A 159 -44.32 11.57 -4.71
N GLY A 160 -43.33 11.05 -5.44
CA GLY A 160 -43.52 10.52 -6.79
C GLY A 160 -44.40 9.29 -6.92
N GLU A 161 -44.69 8.54 -5.85
CA GLU A 161 -45.56 7.36 -5.95
C GLU A 161 -46.89 7.51 -5.23
N SER A 162 -46.93 8.24 -4.11
CA SER A 162 -48.13 8.42 -3.27
C SER A 162 -49.05 9.54 -3.76
N GLU A 163 -48.49 10.62 -4.33
CA GLU A 163 -49.26 11.74 -4.89
C GLU A 163 -49.67 11.47 -6.34
N LYS A 164 -48.83 10.78 -7.15
CA LYS A 164 -49.16 10.44 -8.55
C LYS A 164 -50.37 9.50 -8.68
N LYS A 165 -50.61 8.65 -7.67
CA LYS A 165 -51.77 7.73 -7.63
C LYS A 165 -53.08 8.42 -7.24
N LYS A 166 -53.05 9.67 -6.74
CA LYS A 166 -54.24 10.42 -6.32
C LYS A 166 -54.55 11.53 -7.33
N VAL A 167 -55.82 11.64 -7.73
CA VAL A 167 -56.25 12.74 -8.61
C VAL A 167 -56.12 14.06 -7.85
N LYS A 168 -55.48 15.08 -8.48
CA LYS A 168 -55.21 16.41 -7.88
C LYS A 168 -56.43 17.05 -7.17
N THR A 169 -57.63 16.79 -7.67
CA THR A 169 -58.90 17.30 -7.11
C THR A 169 -59.25 16.69 -5.76
N ASN A 170 -59.00 15.38 -5.56
CA ASN A 170 -59.29 14.68 -4.31
C ASN A 170 -58.35 15.12 -3.18
N ILE A 171 -57.10 15.44 -3.51
CA ILE A 171 -56.10 15.93 -2.54
C ILE A 171 -56.50 17.32 -2.04
N ARG A 172 -56.95 18.20 -2.95
CA ARG A 172 -57.34 19.57 -2.62
C ARG A 172 -58.62 19.63 -1.77
N ALA A 173 -59.58 18.75 -2.04
CA ALA A 173 -60.82 18.66 -1.28
C ALA A 173 -60.62 18.13 0.17
N ALA A 174 -59.58 17.32 0.41
CA ALA A 174 -59.31 16.71 1.71
C ALA A 174 -58.63 17.64 2.75
N LEU A 175 -58.14 18.83 2.34
CA LEU A 175 -57.40 19.76 3.20
C LEU A 175 -58.29 20.59 4.16
N GLY A 176 -59.61 20.56 3.97
CA GLY A 176 -60.57 21.29 4.82
C GLY A 176 -60.49 22.82 4.66
N ALA A 177 -61.31 23.55 5.43
CA ALA A 177 -61.40 25.01 5.34
C ALA A 177 -60.32 25.77 6.15
N ASN A 178 -59.64 25.10 7.08
CA ASN A 178 -58.64 25.70 7.97
C ASN A 178 -57.22 25.61 7.38
N VAL A 179 -57.02 26.24 6.22
CA VAL A 179 -55.70 26.29 5.56
C VAL A 179 -55.00 27.60 5.93
N THR A 180 -53.75 27.51 6.39
CA THR A 180 -52.92 28.69 6.66
C THR A 180 -52.59 29.42 5.36
N ARG A 181 -52.80 30.74 5.34
CA ARG A 181 -52.44 31.56 4.18
C ARG A 181 -50.92 31.59 4.03
N ILE A 182 -50.45 31.33 2.83
CA ILE A 182 -49.02 31.37 2.49
C ILE A 182 -48.60 32.84 2.42
N THR A 183 -48.05 33.32 3.51
CA THR A 183 -47.32 34.60 3.61
C THR A 183 -45.83 34.30 3.79
N LEU A 184 -44.96 35.27 3.50
CA LEU A 184 -43.52 35.11 3.68
C LEU A 184 -43.16 34.67 5.10
N GLU A 185 -43.79 35.26 6.12
CA GLU A 185 -43.56 34.92 7.52
C GLU A 185 -43.95 33.47 7.84
N THR A 186 -45.14 33.03 7.39
CA THR A 186 -45.58 31.64 7.59
C THR A 186 -44.71 30.63 6.84
N PHE A 187 -44.18 31.01 5.67
CA PHE A 187 -43.28 30.17 4.88
C PHE A 187 -41.90 30.04 5.52
N LEU A 188 -41.32 31.15 6.03
CA LEU A 188 -40.06 31.12 6.77
C LEU A 188 -40.18 30.31 8.07
N ALA A 189 -41.30 30.45 8.80
CA ALA A 189 -41.59 29.63 9.97
C ALA A 189 -41.70 28.13 9.62
N TRP A 190 -42.37 27.79 8.51
CA TRP A 190 -42.43 26.42 8.00
C TRP A 190 -41.04 25.89 7.60
N LYS A 191 -40.23 26.69 6.91
CA LYS A 191 -38.87 26.32 6.49
C LYS A 191 -37.96 26.07 7.70
N LYS A 192 -38.03 26.94 8.71
CA LYS A 192 -37.30 26.78 9.98
C LYS A 192 -37.73 25.51 10.72
N ARG A 193 -39.05 25.27 10.83
CA ARG A 193 -39.60 24.05 11.44
C ARG A 193 -39.17 22.80 10.69
N LYS A 194 -39.21 22.79 9.35
CA LYS A 194 -38.76 21.66 8.53
C LYS A 194 -37.27 21.40 8.64
N ARG A 195 -36.45 22.45 8.76
CA ARG A 195 -35.02 22.32 9.04
C ARG A 195 -34.78 21.70 10.42
N GLN A 196 -35.47 22.18 11.45
CA GLN A 196 -35.38 21.63 12.81
C GLN A 196 -35.84 20.16 12.87
N GLU A 197 -36.97 19.81 12.24
CA GLU A 197 -37.46 18.43 12.14
C GLU A 197 -36.41 17.49 11.50
N LYS A 198 -35.67 17.97 10.49
CA LYS A 198 -34.59 17.20 9.85
C LYS A 198 -33.38 17.01 10.77
N ILE A 199 -32.99 18.06 11.51
CA ILE A 199 -31.88 18.02 12.48
C ILE A 199 -32.22 17.11 13.65
N GLU A 200 -33.43 17.24 14.22
CA GLU A 200 -33.90 16.43 15.33
C GLU A 200 -33.99 14.95 14.94
N LYS A 201 -34.55 14.64 13.77
CA LYS A 201 -34.58 13.26 13.26
C LYS A 201 -33.18 12.67 13.06
N ALA A 202 -32.20 13.47 12.62
CA ALA A 202 -30.81 13.03 12.50
C ALA A 202 -30.19 12.80 13.90
N ARG A 203 -30.47 13.68 14.87
CA ARG A 203 -30.02 13.55 16.26
C ARG A 203 -30.61 12.30 16.93
N GLU A 204 -31.90 12.03 16.76
CA GLU A 204 -32.56 10.82 17.26
C GLU A 204 -31.97 9.55 16.61
N GLN A 205 -31.67 9.58 15.32
CA GLN A 205 -31.00 8.45 14.65
C GLN A 205 -29.58 8.23 15.20
N MET A 206 -28.84 9.30 15.49
CA MET A 206 -27.53 9.21 16.13
C MET A 206 -27.62 8.72 17.58
N GLU A 207 -28.62 9.17 18.34
CA GLU A 207 -28.86 8.70 19.71
C GLU A 207 -29.28 7.23 19.75
N LYS A 208 -30.15 6.81 18.82
CA LYS A 208 -30.52 5.41 18.65
C LYS A 208 -29.30 4.55 18.29
N LYS A 209 -28.47 5.00 17.34
CA LYS A 209 -27.20 4.33 17.00
C LYS A 209 -26.25 4.25 18.22
N LYS A 210 -26.15 5.33 19.00
CA LYS A 210 -25.35 5.36 20.23
C LYS A 210 -25.89 4.39 21.29
N ALA A 211 -27.22 4.28 21.42
CA ALA A 211 -27.86 3.31 22.31
C ALA A 211 -27.65 1.87 21.84
N ASP A 212 -27.80 1.59 20.54
CA ASP A 212 -27.53 0.28 19.94
C ASP A 212 -26.05 -0.12 20.09
N PHE A 213 -25.13 0.85 19.94
CA PHE A 213 -23.70 0.67 20.20
C PHE A 213 -23.40 0.38 21.68
N LYS A 214 -23.98 1.17 22.61
CA LYS A 214 -23.86 0.93 24.06
C LYS A 214 -24.45 -0.43 24.48
N ALA A 215 -25.45 -0.92 23.77
CA ALA A 215 -26.05 -2.24 23.97
C ALA A 215 -25.30 -3.39 23.27
N GLY A 216 -24.11 -3.13 22.69
CA GLY A 216 -23.26 -4.17 22.08
C GLY A 216 -23.73 -4.64 20.70
N LYS A 217 -24.73 -3.99 20.09
CA LYS A 217 -25.16 -4.22 18.70
C LYS A 217 -24.37 -3.30 17.76
N SER A 218 -23.05 -3.48 17.70
CA SER A 218 -22.12 -2.59 17.00
C SER A 218 -21.85 -2.95 15.53
N LEU A 219 -22.59 -3.87 14.93
CA LEU A 219 -22.22 -4.50 13.65
C LEU A 219 -22.07 -3.52 12.45
N THR A 220 -22.51 -2.26 12.57
CA THR A 220 -22.50 -1.29 11.45
C THR A 220 -22.08 0.15 11.81
N VAL A 221 -21.52 0.40 13.01
CA VAL A 221 -20.99 1.73 13.32
C VAL A 221 -19.62 1.95 12.66
N SER A 222 -19.44 3.11 12.04
CA SER A 222 -18.14 3.51 11.48
C SER A 222 -17.10 3.69 12.59
N GLY A 223 -15.83 3.38 12.35
CA GLY A 223 -14.75 3.60 13.34
C GLY A 223 -14.69 5.04 13.87
N ARG A 224 -15.06 6.05 13.06
CA ARG A 224 -15.22 7.44 13.50
C ARG A 224 -16.39 7.61 14.47
N GLU A 225 -17.53 7.01 14.15
CA GLU A 225 -18.72 7.02 15.02
C GLU A 225 -18.41 6.36 16.38
N VAL A 226 -17.53 5.36 16.41
CA VAL A 226 -17.09 4.71 17.67
C VAL A 226 -16.37 5.70 18.62
N PHE A 227 -15.44 6.52 18.10
CA PHE A 227 -14.73 7.52 18.90
C PHE A 227 -15.62 8.69 19.33
N GLU A 228 -16.60 9.10 18.52
CA GLU A 228 -17.58 10.13 18.89
C GLU A 228 -18.62 9.61 19.90
N PHE A 229 -18.95 8.31 19.88
CA PHE A 229 -19.90 7.69 20.80
C PHE A 229 -19.30 7.33 22.17
N ARG A 230 -17.97 7.15 22.25
CA ARG A 230 -17.23 6.96 23.50
C ARG A 230 -15.98 7.87 23.56
N PRO A 231 -16.12 9.10 24.09
CA PRO A 231 -14.99 9.99 24.37
C PRO A 231 -14.02 9.39 25.42
N ASP A 232 -14.53 8.64 26.39
CA ASP A 232 -13.77 8.13 27.54
C ASP A 232 -12.87 6.93 27.22
N LEU A 233 -13.01 6.30 26.03
CA LEU A 233 -12.14 5.17 25.64
C LEU A 233 -10.70 5.61 25.31
N VAL A 234 -10.46 6.91 25.23
CA VAL A 234 -9.13 7.51 25.03
C VAL A 234 -8.39 7.66 26.37
N ASP A 235 -9.11 7.75 27.49
CA ASP A 235 -8.52 7.97 28.82
C ASP A 235 -8.36 6.65 29.61
N GLU A 236 -9.11 5.58 29.28
CA GLU A 236 -9.05 4.28 30.01
C GLU A 236 -7.94 3.32 29.51
N ASP A 237 -7.21 3.63 28.43
CA ASP A 237 -6.14 2.76 27.86
C ASP A 237 -4.71 3.25 28.22
N ASP A 238 -4.57 4.36 28.96
CA ASP A 238 -3.25 4.88 29.40
C ASP A 238 -2.85 4.39 30.82
N ASP A 239 -3.80 3.82 31.59
CA ASP A 239 -3.53 3.29 32.94
C ASP A 239 -3.31 1.75 32.96
N GLU A 240 -3.52 1.03 31.85
CA GLU A 240 -3.33 -0.43 31.75
C GLU A 240 -2.31 -0.82 30.65
N ALA A 241 -1.39 0.08 30.30
CA ALA A 241 -0.14 -0.31 29.65
C ALA A 241 0.87 -0.69 30.75
N ASP A 242 0.80 -1.94 31.22
CA ASP A 242 1.91 -2.55 31.96
C ASP A 242 3.16 -2.39 31.08
N ASP A 243 4.09 -1.55 31.54
CA ASP A 243 5.41 -1.32 30.96
C ASP A 243 6.18 -2.63 31.10
N THR A 244 5.85 -3.56 30.21
CA THR A 244 6.51 -4.85 30.02
C THR A 244 7.91 -4.54 29.53
N ARG A 245 8.75 -4.21 30.50
CA ARG A 245 10.19 -4.18 30.38
C ARG A 245 10.60 -5.57 29.93
N TYR A 246 10.81 -5.72 28.62
CA TYR A 246 11.46 -6.89 28.05
C TYR A 246 12.83 -7.02 28.73
N ILE A 247 12.91 -7.92 29.71
CA ILE A 247 14.18 -8.47 30.16
C ILE A 247 14.61 -9.38 29.00
N ASN A 248 15.60 -8.94 28.23
CA ASN A 248 16.31 -9.84 27.33
C ASN A 248 17.06 -10.83 28.22
N GLU A 249 16.59 -12.08 28.29
CA GLU A 249 17.22 -13.17 29.05
C GLU A 249 18.44 -13.81 28.33
N ASP A 250 19.12 -13.10 27.42
CA ASP A 250 20.18 -13.70 26.60
C ASP A 250 21.46 -12.84 26.51
N ASP A 251 21.97 -12.27 27.61
CA ASP A 251 23.25 -11.52 27.53
C ASP A 251 24.17 -11.54 28.77
N ASP A 252 24.21 -12.62 29.57
CA ASP A 252 25.30 -12.80 30.56
C ASP A 252 25.72 -14.29 30.68
N GLU A 253 26.25 -14.87 29.59
CA GLU A 253 27.30 -15.89 29.71
C GLU A 253 28.65 -15.17 29.90
N ASP A 254 29.39 -15.60 30.93
CA ASP A 254 30.81 -15.34 31.24
C ASP A 254 31.17 -14.19 32.21
N GLU A 255 31.21 -14.48 33.53
CA GLU A 255 32.42 -14.15 34.33
C GLU A 255 32.54 -14.94 35.66
N ASN A 256 33.65 -15.69 35.74
CA ASN A 256 34.48 -15.95 36.93
C ASN A 256 34.29 -17.20 37.81
N ASP A 257 35.02 -18.24 37.40
CA ASP A 257 35.93 -19.09 38.20
C ASP A 257 36.35 -18.50 39.56
N MET A 258 35.89 -19.10 40.67
CA MET A 258 36.64 -19.14 41.93
C MET A 258 36.13 -20.27 42.84
N GLU A 259 37.09 -21.07 43.34
CA GLU A 259 37.02 -22.13 44.38
C GLU A 259 36.86 -23.58 43.90
N GLU A 260 37.98 -24.18 43.51
CA GLU A 260 38.63 -25.21 44.35
C GLU A 260 40.16 -24.99 44.40
#